data_AF-A0A7V3ZWT5-F1
#
_entry.id   AF-A0A7V3ZWT5-F1
#
_cell.length_a   1.000
_cell.length_b   1.000
_cell.length_c   1.000
_cell.angle_alpha   90.00
_cell.angle_beta   90.00
_cell.angle_gamma   90.00
#
_symmetry.space_group_name_H-M   'P 1'
#
loop_
_entity.id
_entity.type
_entity.pdbx_description
1 polymer ?
#
loop_
_entity_poly.entity_id
_entity_poly.type
_entity_poly.pdbx_seq_one_letter_code
_entity_poly.pdbx_strand_id
1 'polypeptide(L)'
;MPAVCRFKFPEGLDREIIETQLAIIAAECTFGQPKVRISAAYCVSPGSSDGRKKPQVAIDVSTEVGEHIAQIFTGLMIRQLGEDKFTVDKVTGKG
;
A
#
# COMPACT_ATOMS: atom_id res chain seq x y z
N MET A 1 6.94 0.94 17.84
CA MET A 1 7.90 1.09 16.72
C MET A 1 7.09 1.23 15.43
N PRO A 2 7.28 2.29 14.63
CA PRO A 2 6.56 2.41 13.36
C PRO A 2 7.04 1.31 12.41
N ALA A 3 6.09 0.51 11.93
CA ALA A 3 6.31 -0.55 10.97
C ALA A 3 5.56 -0.17 9.70
N VAL A 4 6.28 0.07 8.61
CA VAL A 4 5.70 0.48 7.33
C VAL A 4 6.01 -0.57 6.29
N CYS A 5 5.01 -1.02 5.54
CA CYS A 5 5.22 -1.84 4.35
C CYS A 5 5.37 -0.91 3.14
N ARG A 6 6.52 -0.95 2.47
CA ARG A 6 6.79 -0.17 1.26
C ARG A 6 6.82 -1.07 0.04
N PHE A 7 5.93 -0.78 -0.90
CA PHE A 7 5.79 -1.44 -2.19
C PHE A 7 6.52 -0.61 -3.25
N LYS A 8 7.31 -1.26 -4.09
CA LYS A 8 8.00 -0.62 -5.23
C LYS A 8 7.59 -1.30 -6.53
N PHE A 9 7.30 -0.50 -7.55
CA PHE A 9 6.78 -0.96 -8.83
C PHE A 9 7.64 -0.55 -10.03
N PRO A 10 7.48 -1.18 -11.21
CA PRO A 10 8.08 -0.74 -12.47
C PRO A 10 7.52 0.60 -12.97
N GLU A 11 8.18 1.23 -13.95
CA GLU A 11 7.72 2.51 -14.54
C GLU A 11 6.41 2.35 -15.35
N GLY A 12 5.55 3.38 -15.33
CA GLY A 12 4.34 3.47 -16.18
C GLY A 12 3.07 2.81 -15.62
N LEU A 13 3.00 2.54 -14.31
CA LEU A 13 1.90 1.78 -13.70
C LEU A 13 0.98 2.66 -12.84
N ASP A 14 -0.13 3.16 -13.42
CA ASP A 14 -1.10 4.03 -12.70
C ASP A 14 -2.15 3.26 -11.87
N ARG A 15 -2.26 1.94 -12.06
CA ARG A 15 -3.33 1.12 -11.42
C ARG A 15 -3.26 1.10 -9.90
N GLU A 16 -2.10 1.35 -9.32
CA GLU A 16 -1.82 1.23 -7.89
C GLU A 16 -2.69 2.14 -7.03
N ILE A 17 -3.07 3.32 -7.54
CA ILE A 17 -3.95 4.27 -6.84
C ILE A 17 -5.34 3.65 -6.65
N ILE A 18 -5.88 3.03 -7.71
CA ILE A 18 -7.19 2.37 -7.68
C ILE A 18 -7.14 1.16 -6.74
N GLU A 19 -6.09 0.35 -6.81
CA GLU A 19 -5.96 -0.83 -5.94
C GLU A 19 -5.80 -0.45 -4.46
N THR A 20 -5.08 0.65 -4.19
CA THR A 20 -4.97 1.20 -2.82
C THR A 20 -6.36 1.64 -2.33
N GLN A 21 -7.16 2.30 -3.18
CA GLN A 21 -8.53 2.66 -2.86
C GLN A 21 -9.43 1.44 -2.62
N LEU A 22 -9.31 0.38 -3.43
CA LEU A 22 -10.07 -0.86 -3.26
C LEU A 22 -9.73 -1.55 -1.93
N ALA A 23 -8.44 -1.59 -1.56
CA ALA A 23 -8.00 -2.15 -0.28
C ALA A 23 -8.57 -1.36 0.91
N ILE A 24 -8.63 -0.03 0.81
CA ILE A 24 -9.23 0.83 1.84
C ILE A 24 -10.73 0.58 1.94
N ILE A 25 -11.45 0.53 0.82
CA ILE A 25 -12.90 0.27 0.81
C ILE A 25 -13.20 -1.10 1.44
N ALA A 26 -12.43 -2.13 1.10
CA ALA A 26 -12.59 -3.46 1.71
C ALA A 26 -12.33 -3.44 3.23
N ALA A 27 -11.34 -2.66 3.69
CA ALA A 27 -11.12 -2.44 5.11
C ALA A 27 -12.27 -1.64 5.77
N GLU A 28 -12.86 -0.65 5.08
CA GLU A 28 -14.02 0.11 5.56
C GLU A 28 -15.25 -0.80 5.72
N CYS A 29 -15.45 -1.78 4.82
CA CYS A 29 -16.50 -2.80 4.96
C CYS A 29 -16.30 -3.71 6.18
N THR A 30 -15.06 -3.92 6.61
CA THR A 30 -14.71 -4.83 7.71
C THR A 30 -14.72 -4.12 9.07
N PHE A 31 -14.13 -2.93 9.15
CA PHE A 31 -13.91 -2.20 10.40
C PHE A 31 -14.84 -1.00 10.60
N GLY A 32 -15.62 -0.65 9.57
CA GLY A 32 -16.36 0.59 9.51
C GLY A 32 -15.49 1.77 9.08
N GLN A 33 -16.07 2.64 8.26
CA GLN A 33 -15.40 3.83 7.74
C GLN A 33 -14.74 4.73 8.81
N PRO A 34 -15.36 4.98 10.00
CA PRO A 34 -14.73 5.82 11.02
C PRO A 34 -13.43 5.24 11.57
N LYS A 35 -13.39 3.92 11.87
CA LYS A 35 -12.20 3.26 12.41
C LYS A 35 -11.05 3.30 11.40
N VAL A 36 -11.36 3.09 10.12
CA VAL A 36 -10.37 3.15 9.04
C VAL A 36 -9.79 4.55 8.87
N ARG A 37 -10.62 5.59 8.82
CA ARG A 37 -10.16 6.99 8.66
C ARG A 37 -9.21 7.46 9.76
N ILE A 38 -9.36 6.92 10.98
CA ILE A 38 -8.53 7.29 12.13
C ILE A 38 -7.25 6.46 12.19
N SER A 39 -7.33 5.18 11.80
CA SER A 39 -6.27 4.20 12.07
C SER A 39 -5.42 3.84 10.85
N ALA A 40 -5.87 4.19 9.65
CA ALA A 40 -5.13 3.95 8.41
C ALA A 40 -4.23 5.15 8.10
N ALA A 41 -2.95 4.88 7.86
CA ALA A 41 -2.03 5.83 7.28
C ALA A 41 -1.32 5.18 6.10
N TYR A 42 -1.39 5.83 4.94
CA TYR A 42 -0.72 5.37 3.73
C TYR A 42 -0.27 6.57 2.90
N CYS A 43 0.74 6.36 2.07
CA CYS A 43 1.27 7.36 1.16
C CYS A 43 1.50 6.70 -0.20
N VAL A 44 0.90 7.29 -1.23
CA VAL A 44 1.16 6.90 -2.62
C VAL A 44 2.06 7.96 -3.24
N SER A 45 3.23 7.53 -3.69
CA SER A 45 4.19 8.34 -4.43
C SER A 45 4.14 7.90 -5.89
N PRO A 46 3.41 8.63 -6.77
CA PRO A 46 3.37 8.29 -8.18
C PRO A 46 4.78 8.37 -8.79
N GLY A 47 5.03 7.54 -9.79
CA GLY A 47 6.26 7.60 -10.56
C GLY A 47 6.42 8.95 -11.27
N SER A 48 7.65 9.33 -11.57
CA SER A 48 7.89 10.51 -12.42
C SER A 48 7.80 10.11 -13.89
N SER A 49 7.20 10.96 -14.72
CA SER A 49 7.10 10.77 -16.18
C SER A 49 8.46 10.67 -16.89
N ASP A 50 9.54 11.11 -16.24
CA ASP A 50 10.93 11.02 -16.71
C ASP A 50 11.66 9.76 -16.21
N GLY A 51 10.95 8.77 -15.65
CA GLY A 51 11.49 7.48 -15.19
C GLY A 51 12.37 7.53 -13.93
N ARG A 52 12.85 8.70 -13.51
CA ARG A 52 13.79 8.84 -12.37
C ARG A 52 13.22 8.39 -11.01
N LYS A 53 11.90 8.36 -10.87
CA LYS A 53 11.22 7.88 -9.66
C LYS A 53 10.25 6.79 -10.04
N LYS A 54 10.45 5.61 -9.45
CA LYS A 54 9.53 4.49 -9.53
C LYS A 54 8.30 4.75 -8.66
N PRO A 55 7.10 4.27 -9.05
CA PRO A 55 5.92 4.33 -8.21
C PRO A 55 6.17 3.58 -6.90
N GLN A 56 5.69 4.14 -5.80
CA GLN A 56 5.77 3.52 -4.48
C GLN A 56 4.50 3.73 -3.69
N VAL A 57 4.08 2.69 -2.96
CA VAL A 57 3.02 2.76 -1.97
C VAL A 57 3.62 2.41 -0.62
N ALA A 58 3.39 3.25 0.39
CA ALA A 58 3.78 2.98 1.76
C ALA A 58 2.51 2.86 2.61
N ILE A 59 2.37 1.77 3.35
CA ILE A 59 1.23 1.54 4.24
C ILE A 59 1.79 1.37 5.65
N ASP A 60 1.33 2.19 6.59
CA ASP A 60 1.60 2.01 8.01
C ASP A 60 0.84 0.78 8.49
N VAL A 61 1.58 -0.20 9.01
CA VAL A 61 1.06 -1.47 9.54
C VAL A 61 1.21 -1.55 11.06
N SER A 62 1.28 -0.41 11.75
CA SER A 62 1.28 -0.34 13.21
C SER A 62 -0.10 -0.55 13.84
N THR A 63 -1.16 -0.55 13.03
CA THR A 63 -2.54 -0.82 13.44
C THR A 63 -3.09 -2.05 12.72
N GLU A 64 -4.06 -2.72 13.34
CA GLU A 64 -4.81 -3.83 12.72
C GLU A 64 -5.45 -3.42 11.39
N VAL A 65 -5.93 -2.17 11.29
CA VAL A 65 -6.47 -1.61 10.04
C VAL A 65 -5.38 -1.53 8.98
N GLY A 66 -4.22 -1.00 9.33
CA GLY A 66 -3.08 -0.88 8.43
C GLY A 66 -2.57 -2.23 7.93
N GLU A 67 -2.43 -3.19 8.83
CA GLU A 67 -2.08 -4.58 8.50
C GLU A 67 -3.09 -5.19 7.51
N HIS A 68 -4.38 -5.01 7.77
CA HIS A 68 -5.43 -5.55 6.91
C HIS A 68 -5.42 -4.92 5.51
N ILE A 69 -5.25 -3.59 5.43
CA ILE A 69 -5.10 -2.89 4.14
C ILE A 69 -3.87 -3.42 3.39
N ALA A 70 -2.73 -3.60 4.06
CA ALA A 70 -1.52 -4.13 3.44
C ALA A 70 -1.71 -5.56 2.91
N GLN A 71 -2.43 -6.41 3.64
CA GLN A 71 -2.73 -7.78 3.20
C GLN A 71 -3.62 -7.80 1.94
N ILE A 72 -4.71 -7.03 1.94
CA ILE A 72 -5.61 -6.94 0.79
C ILE A 72 -4.86 -6.37 -0.42
N PHE A 73 -4.14 -5.26 -0.23
CA PHE A 73 -3.37 -4.63 -1.29
C PHE A 73 -2.32 -5.58 -1.88
N THR A 74 -1.59 -6.32 -1.04
CA THR A 74 -0.63 -7.33 -1.49
C THR A 74 -1.31 -8.42 -2.32
N GLY A 75 -2.46 -8.92 -1.88
CA GLY A 75 -3.24 -9.93 -2.61
C GLY A 75 -3.73 -9.43 -3.98
N LEU A 76 -4.18 -8.17 -4.06
CA LEU A 76 -4.55 -7.52 -5.32
C LEU A 76 -3.34 -7.42 -6.26
N MET A 77 -2.17 -7.04 -5.74
CA MET A 77 -0.96 -6.89 -6.53
C MET A 77 -0.41 -8.21 -7.05
N ILE A 78 -0.42 -9.28 -6.24
CA ILE A 78 -0.05 -10.62 -6.70
C ILE A 78 -0.97 -11.07 -7.84
N ARG A 79 -2.28 -10.86 -7.72
CA ARG A 79 -3.25 -11.26 -8.75
C ARG A 79 -3.09 -10.47 -10.04
N GLN A 80 -2.79 -9.18 -9.95
CA GLN A 80 -2.79 -8.29 -11.11
C GLN A 80 -1.45 -8.26 -11.84
N LEU A 81 -0.33 -8.31 -11.10
CA LEU A 81 1.01 -8.16 -11.65
C LEU A 81 1.78 -9.48 -11.65
N GLY A 82 1.46 -10.38 -10.72
CA GLY A 82 2.29 -11.53 -10.38
C GLY A 82 3.24 -11.21 -9.22
N GLU A 83 3.51 -12.21 -8.40
CA GLU A 83 4.31 -12.09 -7.17
C GLU A 83 5.72 -11.52 -7.42
N ASP A 84 6.35 -11.92 -8.52
CA ASP A 84 7.73 -11.52 -8.85
C ASP A 84 7.85 -10.12 -9.49
N LYS A 85 6.73 -9.39 -9.66
CA LYS A 85 6.73 -8.10 -10.36
C LYS A 85 6.83 -6.88 -9.45
N PHE A 86 6.74 -7.06 -8.14
CA PHE A 86 6.89 -6.00 -7.16
C PHE A 86 7.62 -6.51 -5.92
N THR A 87 8.16 -5.59 -5.12
CA THR A 87 8.85 -5.93 -3.87
C THR A 87 8.17 -5.27 -2.69
N VAL A 88 8.03 -6.00 -1.58
CA VAL A 88 7.52 -5.49 -0.31
C VAL A 88 8.65 -5.44 0.71
N ASP A 89 9.04 -4.23 1.11
CA ASP A 89 10.04 -4.03 2.17
C ASP A 89 9.31 -3.61 3.45
N LYS A 90 9.54 -4.34 4.56
CA LYS A 90 9.16 -3.83 5.89
C LYS A 90 10.21 -2.83 6.35
N VAL A 91 9.82 -1.57 6.45
CA VAL A 91 10.67 -0.49 6.96
C VAL A 91 10.30 -0.25 8.42
N THR A 92 11.23 -0.54 9.32
CA THR A 92 11.14 -0.12 10.72
C THR A 92 11.83 1.22 10.87
N GLY A 93 11.11 2.27 11.27
CA GLY A 93 11.76 3.53 11.62
C GLY A 93 12.69 3.31 12.81
N LYS A 94 14.01 3.44 12.61
CA LYS A 94 14.92 3.70 13.73
C LYS A 94 14.60 5.11 14.21
N GLY A 95 14.18 5.21 15.47
CA GLY A 95 14.05 6.48 16.18
C GLY A 95 15.39 7.19 16.34
#